data_AF-A0A0F0CNQ7-F1
#
_entry.id   AF-A0A0F0CNQ7-F1
#
_cell.length_a   1.000
_cell.length_b   1.000
_cell.length_c   1.000
_cell.angle_alpha   90.00
_cell.angle_beta   90.00
_cell.angle_gamma   90.00
#
_symmetry.space_group_name_H-M   'P 1'
#
loop_
_entity.id
_entity.type
_entity.pdbx_description
1 polymer ?
#
loop_
_entity_poly.entity_id
_entity_poly.type
_entity_poly.pdbx_seq_one_letter_code
_entity_poly.pdbx_strand_id
1 'polypeptide(L)'
;MDKEVLIQYCEMKEEIKDIRRRIKKLDRFLEEPHQVSDTVKGTRSDGTIGSIKITGYPVPDYYRKQALRERYRQILERKEAELLELTCQAEEYIQAIPKSEMRIMFRLYYIDGLPWWKVAQAMNRMLPKRRVKFTEDSCKKRNKRFFENVSQCWDEKC
;
A
#
# COMPACT_ATOMS: atom_id res chain seq x y z
N MET A 1 -10.77 17.75 13.12
CA MET A 1 -10.16 17.16 11.89
C MET A 1 -8.70 17.07 12.22
N ASP A 2 -8.27 15.87 12.56
CA ASP A 2 -7.08 15.68 13.36
C ASP A 2 -5.95 15.10 12.51
N LYS A 3 -4.73 15.32 12.97
CA LYS A 3 -3.51 14.77 12.34
C LYS A 3 -3.57 13.26 12.12
N GLU A 4 -4.41 12.56 12.89
CA GLU A 4 -4.68 11.14 12.74
C GLU A 4 -5.18 10.77 11.34
N VAL A 5 -5.95 11.64 10.66
CA VAL A 5 -6.46 11.35 9.31
C VAL A 5 -5.32 11.10 8.31
N LEU A 6 -4.25 11.91 8.38
CA LEU A 6 -3.09 11.73 7.51
C LEU A 6 -2.28 10.46 7.83
N ILE A 7 -2.24 10.08 9.12
CA ILE A 7 -1.56 8.86 9.57
C ILE A 7 -2.34 7.64 9.08
N GLN A 8 -3.65 7.60 9.36
CA GLN A 8 -4.56 6.54 8.94
C GLN A 8 -4.55 6.36 7.42
N TYR A 9 -4.56 7.47 6.66
CA TYR A 9 -4.43 7.43 5.21
C TYR A 9 -3.13 6.74 4.74
N CYS A 10 -1.99 7.09 5.34
CA CYS A 10 -0.71 6.45 5.01
C CYS A 10 -0.67 4.97 5.38
N GLU A 11 -1.18 4.60 6.55
CA GLU A 11 -1.25 3.21 7.01
C GLU A 11 -2.15 2.37 6.09
N MET A 12 -3.33 2.89 5.73
CA MET A 12 -4.27 2.23 4.83
C MET A 12 -3.65 1.96 3.44
N LYS A 13 -2.85 2.91 2.92
CA LYS A 13 -2.14 2.72 1.64
C LYS A 13 -1.13 1.57 1.70
N GLU A 14 -0.38 1.45 2.79
CA GLU A 14 0.57 0.34 2.94
C GLU A 14 -0.14 -1.00 3.16
N GLU A 15 -1.28 -1.01 3.86
CA GLU A 15 -2.12 -2.22 4.00
C GLU A 15 -2.64 -2.71 2.64
N ILE A 16 -3.22 -1.81 1.83
CA ILE A 16 -3.70 -2.12 0.47
C ILE A 16 -2.57 -2.66 -0.42
N LYS A 17 -1.39 -2.03 -0.33
CA LYS A 17 -0.20 -2.47 -1.07
C LYS A 17 0.26 -3.87 -0.67
N ASP A 18 0.19 -4.21 0.62
CA ASP A 18 0.49 -5.57 1.08
C ASP A 18 -0.56 -6.59 0.62
N ILE A 19 -1.85 -6.25 0.67
CA ILE A 19 -2.94 -7.10 0.15
C ILE A 19 -2.73 -7.38 -1.34
N ARG A 20 -2.46 -6.34 -2.15
CA ARG A 20 -2.14 -6.48 -3.58
C ARG A 20 -0.93 -7.39 -3.79
N ARG A 21 0.11 -7.29 -2.95
CA ARG A 21 1.28 -8.18 -3.00
C ARG A 21 0.90 -9.64 -2.70
N ARG A 22 0.02 -9.89 -1.73
CA ARG A 22 -0.46 -11.25 -1.39
C ARG A 22 -1.29 -11.84 -2.51
N ILE A 23 -2.19 -11.06 -3.11
CA ILE A 23 -2.96 -11.47 -4.29
C ILE A 23 -2.02 -11.85 -5.43
N LYS A 24 -1.03 -11.01 -5.75
CA LYS A 24 -0.03 -11.30 -6.80
C LYS A 24 0.76 -12.59 -6.56
N LYS A 25 1.06 -12.92 -5.30
CA LYS A 25 1.71 -14.20 -4.95
C LYS A 25 0.78 -15.39 -5.22
N LEU A 26 -0.52 -15.24 -4.94
CA LEU A 26 -1.51 -16.29 -5.21
C LEU A 26 -1.79 -16.42 -6.71
N ASP A 27 -1.88 -15.31 -7.45
CA ASP A 27 -2.02 -15.31 -8.91
C ASP A 27 -0.90 -16.13 -9.57
N ARG A 28 0.36 -15.84 -9.21
CA ARG A 28 1.52 -16.58 -9.73
C ARG A 28 1.43 -18.09 -9.45
N PHE A 29 0.96 -18.47 -8.26
CA PHE A 29 0.80 -19.89 -7.93
C PHE A 29 -0.30 -20.54 -8.78
N LEU A 30 -1.39 -19.83 -9.06
CA LEU A 30 -2.53 -20.38 -9.80
C LEU A 30 -2.28 -20.41 -11.32
N GLU A 31 -1.44 -19.52 -11.84
CA GLU A 31 -0.96 -19.55 -13.23
C GLU A 31 -0.07 -20.78 -13.49
N GLU A 32 0.88 -21.05 -12.59
CA GLU A 32 1.80 -22.18 -12.70
C GLU A 32 1.87 -22.96 -11.37
N PRO A 33 0.90 -23.85 -11.11
CA PRO A 33 0.88 -24.63 -9.87
C PRO A 33 2.05 -25.61 -9.82
N HIS A 34 2.60 -25.80 -8.62
CA HIS A 34 3.70 -26.75 -8.41
C HIS A 34 3.27 -28.16 -8.84
N GLN A 35 4.05 -28.76 -9.74
CA GLN A 35 3.81 -30.11 -10.20
C GLN A 35 4.44 -31.13 -9.24
N VAL A 36 3.64 -32.14 -8.90
CA VAL A 36 4.07 -33.31 -8.15
C VAL A 36 4.02 -34.52 -9.08
N SER A 37 4.98 -35.43 -8.92
CA SER A 37 5.01 -36.67 -9.68
C SER A 37 5.15 -37.86 -8.75
N ASP A 38 4.31 -38.86 -8.95
CA ASP A 38 4.37 -40.12 -8.22
C ASP A 38 4.55 -41.30 -9.19
N THR A 39 5.09 -42.41 -8.70
CA THR A 39 5.31 -43.62 -9.49
C THR A 39 4.48 -44.77 -8.93
N VAL A 40 3.51 -45.22 -9.71
CA VAL A 40 2.66 -46.37 -9.36
C VAL A 40 3.00 -47.57 -10.22
N LYS A 41 2.66 -48.78 -9.76
CA LYS A 41 2.71 -49.98 -10.62
C LYS A 41 1.37 -50.17 -11.32
N GLY A 42 1.39 -50.38 -12.63
CA GLY A 42 0.18 -50.61 -13.40
C GLY A 42 0.47 -51.24 -14.76
N THR A 43 -0.59 -51.55 -15.48
CA THR A 43 -0.53 -52.09 -16.84
C THR A 43 -0.42 -50.93 -17.83
N ARG A 44 0.62 -50.95 -18.66
CA ARG A 44 0.85 -49.97 -19.72
C ARG A 44 -0.07 -50.25 -20.91
N SER A 45 -0.14 -49.31 -21.84
CA SER A 45 -0.97 -49.44 -23.07
C SER A 45 -0.59 -50.62 -23.95
N ASP A 46 0.65 -51.13 -23.83
CA ASP A 46 1.16 -52.32 -24.51
C ASP A 46 0.88 -53.65 -23.75
N GLY A 47 0.16 -53.60 -22.62
CA GLY A 47 -0.15 -54.75 -21.78
C GLY A 47 0.93 -55.16 -20.79
N THR A 48 2.10 -54.50 -20.77
CA THR A 48 3.16 -54.81 -19.80
C THR A 48 2.87 -54.21 -18.42
N ILE A 49 3.09 -54.99 -17.35
CA ILE A 49 3.01 -54.49 -15.98
C ILE A 49 4.34 -53.85 -15.61
N GLY A 50 4.33 -52.55 -15.29
CA GLY A 50 5.54 -51.81 -14.97
C GLY A 50 5.26 -50.57 -14.14
N SER A 51 6.32 -49.81 -13.84
CA SER A 51 6.20 -48.49 -13.24
C SER A 51 5.62 -47.49 -14.24
N ILE A 52 4.69 -46.67 -13.77
CA ILE A 52 4.05 -45.58 -14.51
C ILE A 52 4.24 -44.30 -13.69
N LYS A 53 4.81 -43.27 -14.31
CA LYS A 53 4.96 -41.94 -13.69
C LYS A 53 3.70 -41.13 -13.95
N ILE A 54 3.01 -40.72 -12.89
CA ILE A 54 1.84 -39.84 -12.96
C ILE A 54 2.30 -38.46 -12.51
N THR A 55 2.06 -37.44 -13.34
CA THR A 55 2.38 -36.04 -13.04
C THR A 55 1.08 -35.24 -12.91
N GLY A 56 0.97 -34.41 -11.88
CA GLY A 56 -0.19 -33.54 -11.67
C GLY A 56 0.14 -32.42 -10.69
N TYR A 57 -0.87 -31.70 -10.21
CA TYR A 57 -0.73 -30.73 -9.12
C TYR A 57 -1.67 -31.11 -7.96
N PRO A 58 -1.34 -30.72 -6.72
CA PRO A 58 -2.21 -30.99 -5.57
C PRO A 58 -3.52 -30.17 -5.70
N VAL A 59 -4.56 -30.84 -6.20
CA VAL A 59 -5.90 -30.25 -6.44
C VAL A 59 -6.50 -29.59 -5.19
N PRO A 60 -6.42 -30.17 -3.97
CA PRO A 60 -6.93 -29.51 -2.77
C PRO A 60 -6.25 -28.17 -2.46
N ASP A 61 -4.92 -28.10 -2.62
CA ASP A 61 -4.16 -26.87 -2.39
C ASP A 61 -4.46 -25.80 -3.42
N TYR A 62 -4.70 -26.20 -4.68
CA TYR A 62 -5.13 -25.31 -5.75
C TYR A 62 -6.45 -24.61 -5.38
N TYR A 63 -7.50 -25.36 -5.06
CA TYR A 63 -8.80 -24.79 -4.71
C TYR A 63 -8.75 -23.96 -3.42
N ARG A 64 -7.96 -24.39 -2.43
CA ARG A 64 -7.75 -23.61 -1.20
C ARG A 64 -7.13 -22.24 -1.49
N LYS A 65 -6.10 -22.18 -2.33
CA LYS A 65 -5.44 -20.93 -2.70
C LYS A 65 -6.30 -20.06 -3.60
N GLN A 66 -7.11 -20.65 -4.46
CA GLN A 66 -8.13 -19.95 -5.25
C GLN A 66 -9.15 -19.26 -4.35
N ALA A 67 -9.69 -19.96 -3.34
CA ALA A 67 -10.63 -19.38 -2.39
C ALA A 67 -10.00 -18.25 -1.55
N LEU A 68 -8.74 -18.42 -1.13
CA LEU A 68 -8.00 -17.36 -0.41
C LEU A 68 -7.79 -16.11 -1.27
N ARG A 69 -7.46 -16.28 -2.56
CA ARG A 69 -7.32 -15.17 -3.50
C ARG A 69 -8.60 -14.37 -3.61
N GLU A 70 -9.74 -15.06 -3.74
CA GLU A 70 -11.04 -14.40 -3.86
C GLU A 70 -11.41 -13.62 -2.60
N ARG A 71 -11.16 -14.20 -1.41
CA ARG A 71 -11.31 -13.47 -0.14
C ARG A 71 -10.43 -12.21 -0.08
N TYR A 72 -9.17 -12.30 -0.51
CA TYR A 72 -8.29 -11.13 -0.54
C TYR A 72 -8.78 -10.05 -1.50
N ARG A 73 -9.38 -10.42 -2.65
CA ARG A 73 -9.96 -9.46 -3.59
C ARG A 73 -11.13 -8.70 -2.99
N GLN A 74 -12.03 -9.39 -2.29
CA GLN A 74 -13.16 -8.75 -1.60
C GLN A 74 -12.68 -7.80 -0.48
N ILE A 75 -11.64 -8.20 0.27
CA ILE A 75 -11.04 -7.33 1.28
C ILE A 75 -10.38 -6.11 0.61
N LEU A 76 -9.66 -6.33 -0.50
CA LEU A 76 -9.03 -5.26 -1.25
C LEU A 76 -10.05 -4.23 -1.73
N GLU A 77 -11.15 -4.67 -2.34
CA GLU A 77 -12.21 -3.82 -2.85
C GLU A 77 -12.82 -2.95 -1.74
N ARG A 78 -13.16 -3.55 -0.58
CA ARG A 78 -13.67 -2.79 0.58
C ARG A 78 -12.67 -1.75 1.06
N LYS A 79 -11.40 -2.14 1.19
CA LYS A 79 -10.32 -1.26 1.66
C LYS A 79 -10.05 -0.12 0.66
N GLU A 80 -10.12 -0.39 -0.63
CA GLU A 80 -9.97 0.63 -1.67
C GLU A 80 -11.13 1.65 -1.61
N ALA A 81 -12.36 1.21 -1.33
CA ALA A 81 -13.49 2.11 -1.09
C ALA A 81 -13.28 2.98 0.17
N GLU A 82 -12.88 2.38 1.30
CA GLU A 82 -12.52 3.13 2.53
C GLU A 82 -11.39 4.14 2.28
N LEU A 83 -10.39 3.77 1.48
CA LEU A 83 -9.28 4.66 1.12
C LEU A 83 -9.77 5.89 0.34
N LEU A 84 -10.77 5.76 -0.53
CA LEU A 84 -11.32 6.91 -1.27
C LEU A 84 -11.91 7.94 -0.30
N GLU A 85 -12.68 7.50 0.69
CA GLU A 85 -13.25 8.39 1.71
C GLU A 85 -12.15 9.06 2.55
N LEU A 86 -11.16 8.29 3.00
CA LEU A 86 -9.99 8.82 3.72
C LEU A 86 -9.17 9.79 2.88
N THR A 87 -9.11 9.60 1.56
CA THR A 87 -8.43 10.53 0.65
C THR A 87 -9.11 11.88 0.66
N CYS A 88 -10.44 11.91 0.55
CA CYS A 88 -11.21 13.16 0.63
C CYS A 88 -10.98 13.87 1.96
N GLN A 89 -11.06 13.14 3.09
CA GLN A 89 -10.81 13.70 4.42
C GLN A 89 -9.39 14.25 4.57
N ALA A 90 -8.39 13.54 4.04
CA ALA A 90 -6.99 13.98 4.06
C ALA A 90 -6.79 15.26 3.22
N GLU A 91 -7.41 15.35 2.05
CA GLU A 91 -7.35 16.55 1.21
C GLU A 91 -8.05 17.75 1.86
N GLU A 92 -9.23 17.54 2.45
CA GLU A 92 -9.95 18.57 3.22
C GLU A 92 -9.13 19.07 4.40
N TYR A 93 -8.52 18.17 5.16
CA TYR A 93 -7.61 18.53 6.26
C TYR A 93 -6.44 19.37 5.77
N ILE A 94 -5.78 18.95 4.68
CA ILE A 94 -4.68 19.72 4.09
C ILE A 94 -5.18 21.08 3.60
N GLN A 95 -6.38 21.15 3.02
CA GLN A 95 -6.94 22.39 2.49
C GLN A 95 -7.27 23.40 3.60
N ALA A 96 -7.66 22.93 4.79
CA ALA A 96 -7.92 23.77 5.95
C ALA A 96 -6.66 24.45 6.51
N ILE A 97 -5.45 23.98 6.17
CA ILE A 97 -4.20 24.59 6.64
C ILE A 97 -4.05 25.99 6.03
N PRO A 98 -3.90 27.07 6.83
CA PRO A 98 -3.92 28.43 6.32
C PRO A 98 -2.74 28.76 5.41
N LYS A 99 -1.54 28.25 5.75
CA LYS A 99 -0.30 28.53 5.02
C LYS A 99 -0.21 27.71 3.73
N SER A 100 -0.27 28.36 2.58
CA SER A 100 -0.20 27.72 1.25
C SER A 100 1.07 26.88 1.05
N GLU A 101 2.23 27.36 1.50
CA GLU A 101 3.48 26.58 1.44
C GLU A 101 3.38 25.24 2.18
N MET A 102 2.68 25.22 3.33
CA MET A 102 2.50 24.00 4.12
C MET A 102 1.55 23.04 3.41
N ARG A 103 0.47 23.54 2.79
CA ARG A 103 -0.45 22.73 1.99
C ARG A 103 0.27 21.98 0.87
N ILE A 104 1.09 22.70 0.10
CA ILE A 104 1.86 22.11 -1.00
C ILE A 104 2.81 21.03 -0.46
N MET A 105 3.55 21.35 0.61
CA MET A 105 4.49 20.41 1.23
C MET A 105 3.80 19.13 1.73
N PHE A 106 2.63 19.26 2.35
CA PHE A 106 1.88 18.12 2.88
C PHE A 106 1.23 17.29 1.77
N ARG A 107 0.73 17.93 0.71
CA ARG A 107 0.21 17.21 -0.46
C ARG A 107 1.30 16.35 -1.11
N LEU A 108 2.49 16.93 -1.34
CA LEU A 108 3.64 16.22 -1.91
C LEU A 108 4.08 15.04 -1.03
N TYR A 109 4.02 15.17 0.29
CA TYR A 109 4.47 14.11 1.19
C TYR A 109 3.38 13.05 1.43
N TYR A 110 2.23 13.45 1.96
CA TYR A 110 1.19 12.53 2.42
C TYR A 110 0.39 11.96 1.25
N ILE A 111 -0.08 12.79 0.32
CA ILE A 111 -0.93 12.36 -0.81
C ILE A 111 -0.07 11.71 -1.89
N ASP A 112 0.93 12.43 -2.40
CA ASP A 112 1.78 11.95 -3.51
C ASP A 112 2.82 10.91 -3.06
N GLY A 113 3.03 10.74 -1.74
CA GLY A 113 3.94 9.73 -1.20
C GLY A 113 5.42 9.99 -1.49
N LEU A 114 5.81 11.25 -1.74
CA LEU A 114 7.20 11.58 -2.04
C LEU A 114 8.05 11.59 -0.77
N PRO A 115 9.28 11.02 -0.79
CA PRO A 115 10.21 11.17 0.31
C PRO A 115 10.63 12.64 0.48
N TRP A 116 10.97 13.04 1.70
CA TRP A 116 11.25 14.43 2.07
C TRP A 116 12.30 15.14 1.19
N TRP A 117 13.29 14.42 0.67
CA TRP A 117 14.28 14.99 -0.25
C TRP A 117 13.67 15.37 -1.61
N LYS A 118 12.73 14.57 -2.15
CA LYS A 118 11.97 14.91 -3.36
C LYS A 118 11.00 16.06 -3.10
N VAL A 119 10.36 16.06 -1.92
CA VAL A 119 9.49 17.17 -1.49
C VAL A 119 10.28 18.47 -1.48
N ALA A 120 11.47 18.50 -0.87
CA ALA A 120 12.33 19.68 -0.84
C ALA A 120 12.71 20.16 -2.26
N GLN A 121 13.08 19.24 -3.15
CA GLN A 121 13.38 19.59 -4.55
C GLN A 121 12.16 20.17 -5.28
N ALA A 122 10.99 19.55 -5.15
CA ALA A 122 9.74 20.03 -5.75
C ALA A 122 9.34 21.41 -5.21
N MET A 123 9.42 21.60 -3.89
CA MET A 123 9.17 22.88 -3.21
C MET A 123 10.10 23.98 -3.73
N ASN A 124 11.40 23.70 -3.88
CA ASN A 124 12.35 24.67 -4.42
C ASN A 124 12.08 25.03 -5.89
N ARG A 125 11.58 24.09 -6.70
CA ARG A 125 11.16 24.36 -8.09
C ARG A 125 9.91 25.22 -8.14
N MET A 126 8.93 24.97 -7.27
CA MET A 126 7.67 25.70 -7.21
C MET A 126 7.82 27.09 -6.57
N LEU A 127 8.76 27.27 -5.64
CA LEU A 127 8.99 28.51 -4.90
C LEU A 127 10.43 29.03 -5.12
N PRO A 128 10.81 29.38 -6.36
CA PRO A 128 12.21 29.70 -6.71
C PRO A 128 12.70 31.00 -6.07
N LYS A 129 11.79 31.93 -5.74
CA LYS A 129 12.11 33.25 -5.17
C LYS A 129 12.37 33.22 -3.66
N ARG A 130 12.28 32.05 -3.02
CA ARG A 130 12.43 31.92 -1.58
C ARG A 130 13.89 32.13 -1.17
N ARG A 131 14.12 33.03 -0.20
CA ARG A 131 15.47 33.36 0.31
C ARG A 131 16.23 32.14 0.87
N VAL A 132 15.54 31.29 1.63
CA VAL A 132 16.12 30.08 2.22
C VAL A 132 15.52 28.87 1.52
N LYS A 133 16.37 28.10 0.83
CA LYS A 133 15.98 26.88 0.13
C LYS A 133 15.48 25.81 1.11
N PHE A 134 14.56 24.99 0.63
CA PHE A 134 14.13 23.78 1.32
C PHE A 134 15.22 22.72 1.25
N THR A 135 15.52 22.14 2.41
CA THR A 135 16.27 20.89 2.57
C THR A 135 15.37 19.82 3.16
N GLU A 136 15.76 18.55 3.04
CA GLU A 136 15.04 17.42 3.64
C GLU A 136 14.74 17.66 5.13
N ASP A 137 15.77 18.04 5.89
CA ASP A 137 15.64 18.30 7.33
C ASP A 137 14.75 19.51 7.63
N SER A 138 14.79 20.55 6.80
CA SER A 138 13.91 21.71 6.97
C SER A 138 12.45 21.34 6.82
N CYS A 139 12.12 20.45 5.87
CA CYS A 139 10.76 19.95 5.64
C CYS A 139 10.31 19.07 6.80
N LYS A 140 11.15 18.12 7.25
CA LYS A 140 10.88 17.28 8.43
C LYS A 140 10.62 18.10 9.69
N LYS A 141 11.47 19.10 9.97
CA LYS A 141 11.31 19.98 11.14
C LYS A 141 10.03 20.83 11.04
N ARG A 142 9.68 21.33 9.85
CA ARG A 142 8.40 22.03 9.64
C ARG A 142 7.20 21.12 9.89
N ASN A 143 7.25 19.88 9.41
CA ASN A 143 6.21 18.89 9.65
C ASN A 143 6.02 18.63 11.15
N LYS A 144 7.12 18.35 11.86
CA LYS A 144 7.13 18.11 13.30
C LYS A 144 6.54 19.30 14.07
N ARG A 145 7.04 20.51 13.83
CA ARG A 145 6.55 21.75 14.48
C ARG A 145 5.08 22.02 14.20
N PHE A 146 4.60 21.72 13.00
CA PHE A 146 3.20 21.90 12.67
C PHE A 146 2.31 21.05 13.59
N PHE A 147 2.62 19.77 13.75
CA PHE A 147 1.82 18.89 14.62
C PHE A 147 2.03 19.13 16.11
N GLU A 148 3.21 19.58 16.54
CA GLU A 148 3.45 20.01 17.93
C GLU A 148 2.63 21.25 18.30
N ASN A 149 2.66 22.28 17.45
CA ASN A 149 1.92 23.52 17.68
C ASN A 149 0.41 23.33 17.58
N VAL A 150 -0.06 22.44 16.70
CA VAL A 150 -1.48 22.06 16.66
C VAL A 150 -1.86 21.46 18.00
N SER A 151 -1.09 20.51 18.55
CA SER A 151 -1.38 19.89 19.86
C SER A 151 -1.55 20.92 20.98
N GLN A 152 -0.66 21.91 21.07
CA GLN A 152 -0.70 22.94 22.13
C GLN A 152 -1.92 23.87 22.03
N CYS A 153 -2.40 24.14 20.81
CA CYS A 153 -3.52 25.07 20.60
C CYS A 153 -4.89 24.48 20.96
N TRP A 154 -4.99 23.15 21.14
CA TRP A 154 -6.20 22.49 21.63
C TRP A 154 -6.24 22.40 23.16
N ASP A 155 -5.08 22.26 23.82
CA ASP A 155 -4.98 22.21 25.28
C ASP A 155 -5.34 23.57 25.93
N GLU A 156 -5.12 24.69 25.23
CA GLU A 156 -5.43 26.05 25.72
C GLU A 156 -6.90 26.49 25.49
N LYS A 157 -7.75 25.62 24.93
CA LYS A 157 -9.17 25.93 24.64
C LYS A 157 -10.18 25.13 25.48
N CYS A 158 -9.73 24.51 26.57
CA CYS A 158 -10.59 23.90 27.58
C CYS A 158 -10.72 24.80 28.81
#